data_AF-A0A816BT51-F1
#
_entry.id   AF-A0A816BT51-F1
#
_cell.length_a   1.000
_cell.length_b   1.000
_cell.length_c   1.000
_cell.angle_alpha   90.00
_cell.angle_beta   90.00
_cell.angle_gamma   90.00
#
_symmetry.space_group_name_H-M   'P 1'
#
loop_
_entity.id
_entity.type
_entity.pdbx_description
1 polymer ?
#
loop_
_entity_poly.entity_id
_entity_poly.type
_entity_poly.pdbx_seq_one_letter_code
_entity_poly.pdbx_strand_id
1 'polypeptide(L)'
;MTTGFRVYRSNGTYINLTGYSNYGALYFGYTNNQGGGRRGPGSENFIVSSTSEMTLYGMGALRNDFVNFTPGYPSIRSMQDIEKEISKFIRYTGIFGNTIAYDGISECAAVCFAANPGAASDYVVTDWSKAPNSYIFTGKDRNGKDLDGLYIPVKKAYEMWSRGGEFMKDDNGNYTPIPSGTVTAGLYWEDEPGLIKSIALEGTGENAKIKVLVNRLKEGNAVVSYRVNDQVYWTWHVWVTDDPTVNGSTYRLGFEKDKNGLSVTDWKWMDRNLGATSANFLGNDWHKSQGLHYQWGRKDPFPAFGHKDGTMYEISGEIGNMRNQYAVYRTGSTSSLPVKYRGNLYPQDNTGYDTPSGNIRYSVQNPIHMIIPPLYVRKYNETVNNNGEDMFVQNSAKIWYHQRYTTWFSKQKYRNEFSTDASKNVAWDLWGDTRGGKISDLNNAQLAEESKRYAMKSPYDPCPCNWRVPSYYDNIGSHSNDNNASPWGRIGGVNDVDTFTSDPASS
;
A
#
# COMPACT_ATOMS: atom_id res chain seq x y z
N MET A 1 12.39 29.38 2.54
CA MET A 1 12.38 30.12 1.26
C MET A 1 13.59 29.69 0.46
N THR A 2 13.38 28.88 -0.58
CA THR A 2 14.39 28.60 -1.62
C THR A 2 13.64 28.40 -2.91
N THR A 3 13.54 29.47 -3.70
CA THR A 3 12.79 29.56 -4.96
C THR A 3 13.78 29.83 -6.10
N GLY A 4 14.65 28.87 -6.40
CA GLY A 4 15.62 29.00 -7.49
C GLY A 4 15.82 27.69 -8.23
N PHE A 5 15.79 27.75 -9.56
CA PHE A 5 16.12 26.63 -10.45
C PHE A 5 17.63 26.32 -10.37
N ARG A 6 17.97 25.07 -10.10
CA ARG A 6 19.35 24.58 -9.93
C ARG A 6 19.68 23.60 -11.04
N VAL A 7 20.88 23.69 -11.59
CA VAL A 7 21.40 22.65 -12.49
C VAL A 7 22.61 21.98 -11.87
N TYR A 8 22.53 20.66 -11.76
CA TYR A 8 23.55 19.83 -11.14
C TYR A 8 24.54 19.34 -12.20
N ARG A 9 25.82 19.36 -11.85
CA ARG A 9 26.93 18.79 -12.63
C ARG A 9 27.10 17.32 -12.25
N SER A 10 27.73 16.55 -13.13
CA SER A 10 28.01 15.12 -12.93
C SER A 10 28.86 14.79 -11.70
N ASN A 11 29.56 15.77 -11.13
CA ASN A 11 30.32 15.62 -9.88
C ASN A 11 29.53 15.99 -8.61
N GLY A 12 28.20 16.14 -8.71
CA GLY A 12 27.32 16.45 -7.57
C GLY A 12 27.29 17.92 -7.15
N THR A 13 28.11 18.79 -7.75
CA THR A 13 28.03 20.24 -7.54
C THR A 13 26.88 20.84 -8.35
N TYR A 14 26.35 22.00 -7.95
CA TYR A 14 25.29 22.67 -8.71
C TYR A 14 25.58 24.14 -8.96
N ILE A 15 24.91 24.68 -9.98
CA ILE A 15 24.88 26.11 -10.29
C ILE A 15 23.46 26.60 -10.06
N ASN A 16 23.31 27.68 -9.27
CA ASN A 16 22.07 28.45 -9.24
C ASN A 16 22.01 29.31 -10.50
N LEU A 17 20.97 29.16 -11.30
CA LEU A 17 20.78 30.04 -12.46
C LEU A 17 20.17 31.36 -11.99
N THR A 18 20.98 32.42 -11.98
CA THR A 18 20.55 33.80 -11.76
C THR A 18 20.37 34.50 -13.10
N GLY A 19 19.24 35.16 -13.31
CA GLY A 19 18.98 35.96 -14.51
C GLY A 19 18.84 37.44 -14.19
N TYR A 20 19.05 38.29 -15.20
CA TYR A 20 18.69 39.70 -15.15
C TYR A 20 17.47 39.93 -16.05
N SER A 21 16.46 40.64 -15.53
CA SER A 21 15.31 41.09 -16.30
C SER A 21 15.32 42.61 -16.34
N ASN A 22 15.16 43.15 -17.54
CA ASN A 22 15.00 44.58 -17.81
C ASN A 22 13.62 45.11 -17.33
N TYR A 23 12.80 44.26 -16.71
CA TYR A 23 11.45 44.56 -16.24
C TYR A 23 11.25 44.38 -14.71
N GLY A 24 12.34 44.25 -13.94
CA GLY A 24 12.29 44.14 -12.47
C GLY A 24 12.69 42.77 -11.93
N ALA A 25 12.33 42.48 -10.67
CA ALA A 25 12.68 41.24 -9.98
C ALA A 25 12.14 39.99 -10.70
N LEU A 26 12.89 38.89 -10.64
CA LEU A 26 12.48 37.60 -11.20
C LEU A 26 11.36 36.99 -10.34
N TYR A 27 10.16 36.83 -10.91
CA TYR A 27 9.05 36.13 -10.28
C TYR A 27 8.96 34.69 -10.80
N PHE A 28 8.95 33.72 -9.88
CA PHE A 28 8.80 32.30 -10.17
C PHE A 28 7.49 31.80 -9.54
N GLY A 29 6.45 31.56 -10.36
CA GLY A 29 5.14 31.05 -9.92
C GLY A 29 3.94 31.80 -10.51
N TYR A 30 2.74 31.24 -10.35
CA TYR A 30 1.47 31.83 -10.81
C TYR A 30 0.93 32.85 -9.80
N THR A 31 0.83 34.11 -10.18
CA THR A 31 -0.12 35.06 -9.58
C THR A 31 -0.99 35.65 -10.69
N ASN A 32 -2.30 35.49 -10.55
CA ASN A 32 -3.30 36.18 -11.36
C ASN A 32 -3.54 37.58 -10.77
N ASN A 33 -3.63 38.59 -11.64
CA ASN A 33 -3.79 40.03 -11.35
C ASN A 33 -2.51 40.71 -10.84
N GLN A 34 -1.94 41.75 -11.46
CA GLN A 34 -2.49 42.88 -12.20
C GLN A 34 -1.45 43.46 -13.20
N GLY A 35 -1.91 44.09 -14.28
CA GLY A 35 -1.18 45.20 -14.91
C GLY A 35 -0.27 44.91 -16.12
N GLY A 36 -0.60 43.97 -17.02
CA GLY A 36 0.12 43.86 -18.31
C GLY A 36 1.60 43.47 -18.22
N GLY A 37 2.04 42.95 -17.07
CA GLY A 37 3.40 42.47 -16.86
C GLY A 37 3.70 41.24 -17.72
N ARG A 38 4.84 41.30 -18.41
CA ARG A 38 5.36 40.21 -19.24
C ARG A 38 5.63 38.97 -18.39
N ARG A 39 5.22 37.80 -18.88
CA ARG A 39 5.47 36.50 -18.26
C ARG A 39 6.98 36.18 -18.31
N GLY A 40 7.56 35.83 -17.17
CA GLY A 40 8.93 35.31 -17.10
C GLY A 40 9.01 33.86 -17.60
N PRO A 41 10.20 33.37 -17.98
CA PRO A 41 10.40 31.97 -18.35
C PRO A 41 10.26 31.09 -17.10
N GLY A 42 9.30 30.18 -17.12
CA GLY A 42 9.23 29.09 -16.15
C GLY A 42 7.85 28.87 -15.58
N SER A 43 7.15 27.87 -16.12
CA SER A 43 6.39 26.91 -15.32
C SER A 43 5.84 25.79 -16.21
N GLU A 44 6.71 24.92 -16.73
CA GLU A 44 6.31 23.61 -17.22
C GLU A 44 7.18 22.58 -16.54
N ASN A 45 6.55 21.62 -15.86
CA ASN A 45 7.21 20.61 -15.06
C ASN A 45 8.13 19.75 -15.94
N PHE A 46 9.43 19.80 -15.69
CA PHE A 46 10.36 18.79 -16.20
C PHE A 46 10.05 17.45 -15.53
N ILE A 47 9.41 16.54 -16.27
CA ILE A 47 9.06 15.21 -15.79
C ILE A 47 9.92 14.19 -16.54
N VAL A 48 10.78 13.49 -15.81
CA VAL A 48 11.53 12.33 -16.33
C VAL A 48 10.73 11.07 -16.01
N SER A 49 10.14 10.43 -17.03
CA SER A 49 9.45 9.14 -16.88
C SER A 49 10.44 7.97 -16.98
N SER A 50 10.10 6.85 -16.33
CA SER A 50 10.92 5.63 -16.28
C SER A 50 10.71 4.70 -17.50
N THR A 51 10.48 5.26 -18.69
CA THR A 51 10.25 4.52 -19.94
C THR A 51 11.55 4.39 -20.74
N SER A 52 11.67 3.40 -21.64
CA SER A 52 12.85 3.25 -22.52
C SER A 52 13.01 4.38 -23.53
N GLU A 53 11.98 5.22 -23.63
CA GLU A 53 11.93 6.42 -24.44
C GLU A 53 11.67 7.59 -23.49
N MET A 54 12.56 8.59 -23.54
CA MET A 54 12.39 9.85 -22.82
C MET A 54 11.80 10.88 -23.78
N THR A 55 10.59 11.36 -23.48
CA THR A 55 9.99 12.49 -24.20
C THR A 55 10.11 13.74 -23.34
N LEU A 56 10.93 14.71 -23.77
CA LEU A 56 11.07 16.02 -23.15
C LEU A 56 9.84 16.88 -23.48
N TYR A 57 8.84 16.91 -22.60
CA TYR A 57 7.81 17.95 -22.59
C TYR A 57 8.13 18.95 -21.49
N GLY A 58 8.30 20.23 -21.85
CA GLY A 58 8.56 21.30 -20.87
C GLY A 58 9.92 22.01 -20.99
N MET A 59 10.46 22.21 -22.20
CA MET A 59 11.42 23.30 -22.43
C MET A 59 10.66 24.61 -22.60
N GLY A 60 9.99 25.04 -21.53
CA GLY A 60 9.28 26.32 -21.40
C GLY A 60 10.20 27.52 -21.32
N ALA A 61 11.16 27.64 -22.25
CA ALA A 61 11.94 28.85 -22.47
C ALA A 61 12.71 28.83 -23.81
N LEU A 62 12.19 28.17 -24.84
CA LEU A 62 12.56 28.55 -26.20
C LEU A 62 11.36 29.24 -26.85
N ARG A 63 11.19 30.56 -26.60
CA ARG A 63 10.23 31.48 -27.26
C ARG A 63 9.57 30.82 -28.48
N ASN A 64 8.33 30.38 -28.33
CA ASN A 64 7.51 29.93 -29.46
C ASN A 64 6.23 30.74 -29.62
N ASP A 65 6.06 31.85 -28.89
CA ASP A 65 5.00 32.79 -29.23
C ASP A 65 5.37 34.21 -28.77
N PHE A 66 5.35 35.17 -29.68
CA PHE A 66 5.35 36.59 -29.36
C PHE A 66 4.12 37.21 -30.01
N VAL A 67 3.26 37.80 -29.20
CA VAL A 67 2.08 38.52 -29.65
C VAL A 67 2.53 39.71 -30.51
N ASN A 68 2.13 39.69 -31.79
CA ASN A 68 2.43 40.67 -32.83
C ASN A 68 2.29 42.12 -32.33
N PHE A 69 3.41 42.82 -32.13
CA PHE A 69 3.39 44.28 -31.92
C PHE A 69 4.45 45.05 -32.71
N THR A 70 5.25 44.41 -33.57
CA THR A 70 6.21 45.14 -34.41
C THR A 70 6.48 44.42 -35.75
N PRO A 71 6.22 45.05 -36.90
CA PRO A 71 6.57 44.49 -38.21
C PRO A 71 8.10 44.39 -38.38
N GLY A 72 8.61 43.23 -38.76
CA GLY A 72 10.01 43.05 -39.18
C GLY A 72 10.88 42.08 -38.36
N TYR A 73 10.35 41.40 -37.32
CA TYR A 73 11.08 40.36 -36.59
C TYR A 73 10.50 38.97 -36.87
N PRO A 74 11.33 37.93 -37.13
CA PRO A 74 10.85 36.57 -37.39
C PRO A 74 10.12 36.02 -36.16
N SER A 75 8.92 35.49 -36.38
CA SER A 75 7.91 35.23 -35.35
C SER A 75 7.93 33.83 -34.74
N ILE A 76 8.70 32.88 -35.29
CA ILE A 76 8.71 31.47 -34.85
C ILE A 76 10.15 30.95 -35.00
N ARG A 77 10.70 30.33 -33.95
CA ARG A 77 11.99 29.61 -34.08
C ARG A 77 11.80 28.39 -34.95
N SER A 78 12.76 28.12 -35.84
CA SER A 78 12.73 26.87 -36.60
C SER A 78 12.83 25.67 -35.65
N MET A 79 12.27 24.53 -36.05
CA MET A 79 12.44 23.29 -35.29
C MET A 79 13.91 22.95 -35.08
N GLN A 80 14.76 23.29 -36.05
CA GLN A 80 16.22 23.11 -36.01
C GLN A 80 16.87 23.87 -34.84
N ASP A 81 16.44 25.10 -34.56
CA ASP A 81 16.95 25.88 -33.42
C ASP A 81 16.52 25.25 -32.08
N ILE A 82 15.33 24.67 -32.02
CA ILE A 82 14.81 23.98 -30.83
C ILE A 82 15.63 22.72 -30.56
N GLU A 83 15.85 21.89 -31.58
CA GLU A 83 16.63 20.65 -31.51
C GLU A 83 18.10 20.88 -31.11
N LYS A 84 18.70 21.98 -31.59
CA LYS A 84 20.07 22.37 -31.24
C LYS A 84 20.22 22.69 -29.75
N GLU A 85 19.26 23.38 -29.17
CA GLU A 85 19.27 23.73 -27.74
C GLU A 85 18.99 22.51 -26.85
N ILE A 86 18.14 21.58 -27.29
CA ILE A 86 17.96 20.27 -26.63
C ILE A 86 19.30 19.51 -26.61
N SER A 87 20.01 19.47 -27.73
CA SER A 87 21.30 18.78 -27.83
C SER A 87 22.37 19.38 -26.91
N LYS A 88 22.44 20.71 -26.81
CA LYS A 88 23.33 21.40 -25.85
C LYS A 88 22.99 21.06 -24.40
N PHE A 89 21.70 21.02 -24.04
CA PHE A 89 21.25 20.66 -22.70
C PHE A 89 21.63 19.22 -22.35
N ILE A 90 21.37 18.27 -23.24
CA ILE A 90 21.72 16.86 -23.06
C ILE A 90 23.23 16.71 -22.84
N ARG A 91 24.07 17.35 -23.67
CA ARG A 91 25.54 17.39 -23.48
C ARG A 91 25.95 18.01 -22.15
N TYR A 92 25.31 19.11 -21.76
CA TYR A 92 25.64 19.82 -20.52
C TYR A 92 25.32 19.02 -19.26
N THR A 93 24.19 18.29 -19.25
CA THR A 93 23.80 17.47 -18.08
C THR A 93 24.72 16.27 -17.85
N GLY A 94 25.29 15.70 -18.92
CA GLY A 94 26.14 14.50 -18.84
C GLY A 94 25.39 13.26 -18.32
N ILE A 95 24.05 13.28 -18.30
CA ILE A 95 23.19 12.19 -17.84
C ILE A 95 23.01 11.13 -18.94
N PHE A 96 23.16 11.53 -20.20
CA PHE A 96 22.93 10.70 -21.38
C PHE A 96 24.25 10.22 -22.00
N GLY A 97 24.16 9.08 -22.70
CA GLY A 97 25.26 8.38 -23.35
C GLY A 97 26.19 9.29 -24.15
N ASN A 98 27.48 8.94 -24.22
CA ASN A 98 28.44 9.57 -25.13
C ASN A 98 27.98 9.36 -26.58
N THR A 99 27.33 10.38 -27.16
CA THR A 99 27.03 10.45 -28.59
C THR A 99 27.69 11.67 -29.21
N ILE A 100 28.14 11.54 -30.44
CA ILE A 100 28.66 12.63 -31.28
C ILE A 100 27.53 13.48 -31.89
N ALA A 101 26.26 13.11 -31.66
CA ALA A 101 25.08 13.85 -32.12
C ALA A 101 25.06 15.30 -31.61
N TYR A 102 25.80 15.63 -30.54
CA TYR A 102 25.87 17.00 -29.99
C TYR A 102 26.74 17.98 -30.79
N ASP A 103 27.55 17.47 -31.73
CA ASP A 103 28.56 18.24 -32.46
C ASP A 103 28.21 18.47 -33.94
N GLY A 104 27.07 17.96 -34.41
CA GLY A 104 26.61 18.08 -35.80
C GLY A 104 25.93 19.42 -36.11
N ILE A 105 26.25 20.00 -37.27
CA ILE A 105 25.60 21.19 -37.86
C ILE A 105 24.55 20.83 -38.93
N SER A 106 24.43 19.54 -39.28
CA SER A 106 23.52 19.03 -40.31
C SER A 106 22.34 18.28 -39.71
N GLU A 107 21.22 18.37 -40.40
CA GLU A 107 19.88 17.89 -40.06
C GLU A 107 19.81 16.50 -39.41
N CYS A 108 18.95 16.41 -38.39
CA CYS A 108 18.20 15.26 -37.91
C CYS A 108 18.88 13.88 -37.99
N ALA A 109 19.55 13.50 -36.91
CA ALA A 109 19.53 12.10 -36.51
C ALA A 109 18.47 11.96 -35.41
N ALA A 110 17.30 11.40 -35.74
CA ALA A 110 16.33 10.96 -34.76
C ALA A 110 16.93 9.78 -33.98
N VAL A 111 17.76 10.08 -32.98
CA VAL A 111 18.47 9.08 -32.17
C VAL A 111 17.90 9.09 -30.78
N CYS A 112 17.43 7.94 -30.31
CA CYS A 112 17.07 7.75 -28.91
C CYS A 112 18.32 7.91 -28.04
N PHE A 113 18.25 8.76 -27.01
CA PHE A 113 19.32 8.93 -26.03
C PHE A 113 19.14 7.93 -24.89
N ALA A 114 20.17 7.12 -24.61
CA ALA A 114 20.19 6.25 -23.44
C ALA A 114 20.81 6.99 -22.23
N ALA A 115 20.34 6.70 -21.02
CA ALA A 115 20.99 7.18 -19.80
C ALA A 115 22.37 6.52 -19.61
N ASN A 116 23.34 7.25 -19.05
CA ASN A 116 24.66 6.72 -18.74
C ASN A 116 24.56 5.58 -17.70
N PRO A 117 25.34 4.49 -17.85
CA PRO A 117 25.45 3.46 -16.83
C PRO A 117 25.82 4.07 -15.48
N GLY A 118 25.01 3.82 -14.44
CA GLY A 118 25.22 4.35 -13.09
C GLY A 118 24.49 5.65 -12.76
N ALA A 119 23.74 6.24 -13.71
CA ALA A 119 22.81 7.32 -13.39
C ALA A 119 21.76 6.82 -12.38
N ALA A 120 21.79 7.37 -11.16
CA ALA A 120 20.84 7.06 -10.10
C ALA A 120 19.67 8.03 -10.15
N SER A 121 18.44 7.52 -10.05
CA SER A 121 17.25 8.37 -9.92
C SER A 121 17.29 9.12 -8.58
N ASP A 122 16.95 10.41 -8.58
CA ASP A 122 16.63 11.16 -7.36
C ASP A 122 15.43 10.55 -6.61
N TYR A 123 14.65 9.70 -7.28
CA TYR A 123 13.67 8.79 -6.67
C TYR A 123 14.38 7.60 -6.02
N VAL A 124 15.19 7.88 -5.00
CA VAL A 124 15.70 6.85 -4.11
C VAL A 124 14.49 6.25 -3.38
N VAL A 125 14.23 4.96 -3.55
CA VAL A 125 13.35 4.21 -2.63
C VAL A 125 14.03 4.29 -1.26
N THR A 126 13.64 5.27 -0.46
CA THR A 126 14.32 5.63 0.80
C THR A 126 14.09 4.60 1.90
N ASP A 127 13.01 3.84 1.81
CA ASP A 127 12.64 2.86 2.83
C ASP A 127 11.96 1.62 2.20
N TRP A 128 12.75 0.57 2.00
CA TRP A 128 12.29 -0.70 1.45
C TRP A 128 11.37 -1.48 2.40
N SER A 129 11.31 -1.13 3.69
CA SER A 129 10.31 -1.72 4.61
C SER A 129 8.88 -1.36 4.18
N LYS A 130 8.71 -0.23 3.46
CA LYS A 130 7.43 0.26 2.95
C LYS A 130 7.12 -0.14 1.52
N ALA A 131 7.96 -0.97 0.90
CA ALA A 131 7.63 -1.60 -0.38
C ALA A 131 6.28 -2.34 -0.28
N PRO A 132 5.53 -2.55 -1.37
CA PRO A 132 4.19 -3.12 -1.28
C PRO A 132 4.19 -4.59 -0.80
N ASN A 133 3.11 -4.99 -0.13
CA ASN A 133 2.84 -6.40 0.22
C ASN A 133 1.96 -7.10 -0.82
N SER A 134 1.32 -6.34 -1.70
CA SER A 134 0.52 -6.86 -2.80
C SER A 134 0.82 -6.17 -4.13
N TYR A 135 0.60 -6.90 -5.21
CA TYR A 135 0.81 -6.46 -6.58
C TYR A 135 -0.45 -6.69 -7.39
N ILE A 136 -0.95 -5.62 -8.02
CA ILE A 136 -2.02 -5.72 -9.01
C ILE A 136 -1.39 -6.12 -10.34
N PHE A 137 -1.95 -7.12 -11.01
CA PHE A 137 -1.55 -7.55 -12.33
C PHE A 137 -2.73 -7.55 -13.28
N THR A 138 -2.73 -6.57 -14.19
CA THR A 138 -3.79 -6.37 -15.20
C THR A 138 -3.48 -7.03 -16.54
N GLY A 139 -2.39 -7.79 -16.63
CA GLY A 139 -1.86 -8.32 -17.89
C GLY A 139 -1.21 -7.27 -18.79
N LYS A 140 -1.07 -6.02 -18.32
CA LYS A 140 -0.52 -4.90 -19.09
C LYS A 140 0.55 -4.14 -18.31
N ASP A 141 1.52 -3.57 -19.03
CA ASP A 141 2.48 -2.61 -18.49
C ASP A 141 1.88 -1.21 -18.35
N ARG A 142 2.68 -0.26 -17.85
CA ARG A 142 2.27 1.13 -17.67
C ARG A 142 1.90 1.85 -18.97
N ASN A 143 2.33 1.32 -20.12
CA ASN A 143 2.04 1.86 -21.45
C ASN A 143 0.89 1.09 -22.12
N GLY A 144 0.23 0.17 -21.40
CA GLY A 144 -0.86 -0.64 -21.91
C GLY A 144 -0.43 -1.83 -22.79
N LYS A 145 0.87 -2.13 -22.88
CA LYS A 145 1.38 -3.28 -23.63
C LYS A 145 1.23 -4.55 -22.81
N ASP A 146 0.90 -5.65 -23.48
CA ASP A 146 0.81 -6.96 -22.85
C ASP A 146 2.08 -7.36 -22.08
N LEU A 147 1.88 -7.83 -20.85
CA LEU A 147 2.88 -8.42 -19.97
C LEU A 147 2.43 -9.83 -19.59
N ASP A 148 3.35 -10.79 -19.60
CA ASP A 148 3.04 -12.18 -19.20
C ASP A 148 3.36 -12.45 -17.72
N GLY A 149 3.75 -11.44 -16.95
CA GLY A 149 4.12 -11.60 -15.56
C GLY A 149 4.68 -10.34 -14.92
N LEU A 150 5.16 -10.49 -13.68
CA LEU A 150 5.70 -9.41 -12.87
C LEU A 150 6.97 -9.84 -12.12
N TYR A 151 7.70 -8.84 -11.61
CA TYR A 151 8.89 -9.05 -10.77
C TYR A 151 8.66 -8.47 -9.38
N ILE A 152 8.89 -9.29 -8.35
CA ILE A 152 8.79 -8.90 -6.94
C ILE A 152 10.20 -8.82 -6.34
N PRO A 153 10.69 -7.63 -5.95
CA PRO A 153 11.97 -7.51 -5.27
C PRO A 153 11.92 -8.14 -3.88
N VAL A 154 12.88 -9.02 -3.56
CA VAL A 154 12.94 -9.67 -2.24
C VAL A 154 13.51 -8.74 -1.16
N LYS A 155 14.07 -7.60 -1.56
CA LYS A 155 14.69 -6.61 -0.66
C LYS A 155 13.82 -6.24 0.53
N LYS A 156 12.49 -6.14 0.35
CA LYS A 156 11.56 -5.90 1.46
C LYS A 156 11.72 -6.91 2.60
N ALA A 157 11.86 -8.20 2.28
CA ALA A 157 12.01 -9.24 3.28
C ALA A 157 13.28 -9.01 4.12
N TYR A 158 14.42 -8.80 3.46
CA TYR A 158 15.69 -8.52 4.13
C TYR A 158 15.62 -7.31 5.05
N GLU A 159 14.96 -6.26 4.58
CA GLU A 159 14.78 -4.99 5.29
C GLU A 159 13.86 -5.15 6.52
N MET A 160 12.79 -5.92 6.37
CA MET A 160 11.88 -6.22 7.48
C MET A 160 12.54 -7.04 8.59
N TRP A 161 13.31 -8.06 8.24
CA TRP A 161 13.98 -8.91 9.24
C TRP A 161 15.22 -8.24 9.89
N SER A 162 15.85 -7.29 9.20
CA SER A 162 17.02 -6.57 9.72
C SER A 162 16.66 -5.28 10.49
N ARG A 163 15.53 -4.63 10.16
CA ARG A 163 15.14 -3.34 10.78
C ARG A 163 13.64 -3.00 10.69
N GLY A 164 12.77 -3.96 10.43
CA GLY A 164 11.34 -3.76 10.11
C GLY A 164 10.44 -3.35 11.28
N GLY A 165 10.61 -2.14 11.82
CA GLY A 165 9.75 -1.63 12.89
C GLY A 165 9.82 -2.44 14.19
N GLU A 166 9.01 -2.07 15.20
CA GLU A 166 9.13 -2.64 16.54
C GLU A 166 8.73 -4.13 16.63
N PHE A 167 7.79 -4.58 15.80
CA PHE A 167 7.23 -5.94 15.87
C PHE A 167 8.04 -7.03 15.13
N MET A 168 9.08 -6.65 14.37
CA MET A 168 9.99 -7.62 13.73
C MET A 168 11.20 -7.98 14.60
N LYS A 169 11.32 -7.38 15.79
CA LYS A 169 12.30 -7.79 16.79
C LYS A 169 11.90 -9.14 17.40
N ASP A 170 12.86 -9.91 17.91
CA ASP A 170 12.54 -11.05 18.78
C ASP A 170 12.06 -10.55 20.15
N ASP A 171 11.65 -11.47 21.01
CA ASP A 171 11.22 -11.15 22.39
C ASP A 171 12.36 -10.60 23.27
N ASN A 172 13.61 -10.72 22.82
CA ASN A 172 14.78 -10.10 23.45
C ASN A 172 15.07 -8.68 22.91
N GLY A 173 14.24 -8.17 21.99
CA GLY A 173 14.37 -6.84 21.42
C GLY A 173 15.39 -6.70 20.28
N ASN A 174 15.88 -7.81 19.72
CA ASN A 174 16.88 -7.84 18.67
C ASN A 174 16.27 -8.11 17.30
N TYR A 175 16.81 -7.48 16.26
CA TYR A 175 16.53 -7.88 14.89
C TYR A 175 17.31 -9.15 14.55
N THR A 176 16.69 -10.05 13.80
CA THR A 176 17.31 -11.29 13.33
C THR A 176 17.30 -11.29 11.80
N PRO A 177 18.31 -10.69 11.15
CA PRO A 177 18.41 -10.66 9.70
C PRO A 177 18.29 -12.06 9.09
N ILE A 178 17.80 -12.11 7.85
CA ILE A 178 17.64 -13.38 7.11
C ILE A 178 19.02 -14.08 7.04
N PRO A 179 19.14 -15.33 7.53
CA PRO A 179 20.40 -16.05 7.54
C PRO A 179 20.79 -16.50 6.13
N SER A 180 22.06 -16.88 5.96
CA SER A 180 22.48 -17.63 4.77
C SER A 180 21.87 -19.05 4.78
N GLY A 181 21.59 -19.59 3.60
CA GLY A 181 21.01 -20.93 3.46
C GLY A 181 20.51 -21.19 2.05
N THR A 182 19.79 -22.30 1.88
CA THR A 182 19.14 -22.65 0.62
C THR A 182 17.95 -21.73 0.40
N VAL A 183 18.06 -20.85 -0.59
CA VAL A 183 17.04 -19.86 -0.93
C VAL A 183 16.11 -20.42 -2.00
N THR A 184 14.80 -20.35 -1.77
CA THR A 184 13.78 -20.73 -2.75
C THR A 184 12.64 -19.70 -2.77
N ALA A 185 11.94 -19.64 -3.90
CA ALA A 185 10.66 -18.95 -4.00
C ALA A 185 9.65 -19.88 -4.66
N GLY A 186 8.38 -19.75 -4.28
CA GLY A 186 7.36 -20.59 -4.88
C GLY A 186 5.93 -20.18 -4.54
N LEU A 187 4.99 -20.98 -5.05
CA LEU A 187 3.57 -20.68 -5.03
C LEU A 187 3.00 -21.14 -3.69
N TYR A 188 2.91 -20.22 -2.72
CA TYR A 188 2.41 -20.55 -1.40
C TYR A 188 0.96 -21.04 -1.51
N TRP A 189 0.12 -20.27 -2.20
CA TRP A 189 -1.18 -20.72 -2.69
C TRP A 189 -1.70 -19.86 -3.85
N GLU A 190 -2.63 -20.41 -4.63
CA GLU A 190 -3.52 -19.70 -5.56
C GLU A 190 -4.97 -20.19 -5.37
N ASP A 191 -5.94 -19.35 -5.70
CA ASP A 191 -7.37 -19.66 -5.64
C ASP A 191 -7.94 -20.22 -6.94
N GLU A 192 -7.32 -19.89 -8.06
CA GLU A 192 -7.68 -20.33 -9.40
C GLU A 192 -6.54 -21.20 -9.94
N PRO A 193 -6.70 -22.54 -10.00
CA PRO A 193 -5.64 -23.45 -10.40
C PRO A 193 -5.04 -23.12 -11.78
N GLY A 194 -3.73 -22.94 -11.86
CA GLY A 194 -3.03 -22.53 -13.08
C GLY A 194 -3.11 -21.02 -13.37
N LEU A 195 -3.44 -20.19 -12.37
CA LEU A 195 -3.30 -18.75 -12.43
C LEU A 195 -1.84 -18.36 -12.54
N ILE A 196 -0.97 -18.94 -11.72
CA ILE A 196 0.48 -18.76 -11.79
C ILE A 196 1.09 -19.89 -12.64
N LYS A 197 1.72 -19.51 -13.75
CA LYS A 197 2.37 -20.45 -14.68
C LYS A 197 3.71 -20.96 -14.14
N SER A 198 4.50 -20.05 -13.57
CA SER A 198 5.79 -20.40 -12.98
C SER A 198 6.32 -19.30 -12.07
N ILE A 199 7.21 -19.70 -11.16
CA ILE A 199 7.93 -18.84 -10.24
C ILE A 199 9.42 -19.16 -10.36
N ALA A 200 10.25 -18.13 -10.52
CA ALA A 200 11.70 -18.26 -10.58
C ALA A 200 12.37 -17.14 -9.78
N LEU A 201 13.48 -17.45 -9.13
CA LEU A 201 14.36 -16.44 -8.53
C LEU A 201 15.40 -15.98 -9.56
N GLU A 202 15.52 -14.68 -9.73
CA GLU A 202 16.56 -14.05 -10.55
C GLU A 202 17.45 -13.17 -9.65
N GLY A 203 18.77 -13.39 -9.70
CA GLY A 203 19.75 -12.71 -8.86
C GLY A 203 20.02 -13.42 -7.53
N THR A 204 20.75 -12.74 -6.63
CA THR A 204 21.21 -13.30 -5.35
C THR A 204 21.04 -12.30 -4.20
N GLY A 205 20.90 -12.83 -2.98
CA GLY A 205 20.77 -12.05 -1.75
C GLY A 205 19.61 -11.06 -1.77
N GLU A 206 19.80 -9.91 -1.12
CA GLU A 206 18.78 -8.86 -1.01
C GLU A 206 18.40 -8.19 -2.34
N ASN A 207 19.24 -8.33 -3.38
CA ASN A 207 19.00 -7.73 -4.69
C ASN A 207 18.26 -8.66 -5.65
N ALA A 208 17.94 -9.90 -5.22
CA ALA A 208 17.18 -10.83 -6.02
C ALA A 208 15.73 -10.36 -6.25
N LYS A 209 15.12 -10.91 -7.29
CA LYS A 209 13.72 -10.69 -7.65
C LYS A 209 13.05 -12.02 -7.91
N ILE A 210 11.79 -12.14 -7.52
CA ILE A 210 10.94 -13.27 -7.87
C ILE A 210 10.23 -12.90 -9.17
N LYS A 211 10.51 -13.65 -10.23
CA LYS A 211 9.76 -13.59 -11.49
C LYS A 211 8.55 -14.48 -11.38
N VAL A 212 7.38 -13.89 -11.58
CA VAL A 212 6.09 -14.58 -11.51
C VAL A 212 5.44 -14.49 -12.88
N LEU A 213 5.35 -15.62 -13.60
CA LEU A 213 4.62 -15.69 -14.86
C LEU A 213 3.15 -16.02 -14.59
N VAL A 214 2.24 -15.30 -15.24
CA VAL A 214 0.81 -15.34 -14.96
C VAL A 214 0.03 -15.79 -16.21
N ASN A 215 -1.05 -16.52 -16.00
CA ASN A 215 -2.02 -16.84 -17.01
C ASN A 215 -3.04 -15.71 -17.17
N ARG A 216 -2.86 -14.89 -18.21
CA ARG A 216 -3.72 -13.74 -18.53
C ARG A 216 -5.17 -14.10 -18.88
N LEU A 217 -5.47 -15.38 -19.12
CA LEU A 217 -6.84 -15.83 -19.39
C LEU A 217 -7.64 -16.08 -18.11
N LYS A 218 -7.04 -15.86 -16.95
CA LYS A 218 -7.60 -16.13 -15.63
C LYS A 218 -7.47 -14.90 -14.75
N GLU A 219 -8.43 -14.77 -13.84
CA GLU A 219 -8.44 -13.77 -12.77
C GLU A 219 -8.47 -14.52 -11.44
N GLY A 220 -7.88 -13.92 -10.41
CA GLY A 220 -7.79 -14.55 -9.11
C GLY A 220 -6.67 -13.97 -8.26
N ASN A 221 -6.32 -14.72 -7.24
CA ASN A 221 -5.37 -14.35 -6.22
C ASN A 221 -4.34 -15.46 -6.04
N ALA A 222 -3.09 -15.05 -5.87
CA ALA A 222 -2.02 -15.94 -5.46
C ALA A 222 -1.18 -15.31 -4.36
N VAL A 223 -0.55 -16.12 -3.54
CA VAL A 223 0.49 -15.71 -2.60
C VAL A 223 1.78 -16.39 -3.00
N VAL A 224 2.82 -15.59 -3.17
CA VAL A 224 4.17 -16.05 -3.53
C VAL A 224 5.06 -15.93 -2.31
N SER A 225 5.82 -16.98 -2.01
CA SER A 225 6.71 -17.05 -0.84
C SER A 225 8.17 -16.86 -1.21
N TYR A 226 8.93 -16.28 -0.29
CA TYR A 226 10.39 -16.32 -0.26
C TYR A 226 10.83 -17.10 0.99
N ARG A 227 11.67 -18.11 0.78
CA ARG A 227 12.13 -19.03 1.82
C ARG A 227 13.64 -19.11 1.91
N VAL A 228 14.11 -19.40 3.12
CA VAL A 228 15.48 -19.84 3.39
C VAL A 228 15.42 -21.07 4.27
N ASN A 229 16.03 -22.17 3.84
CA ASN A 229 15.98 -23.47 4.52
C ASN A 229 14.54 -23.91 4.84
N ASP A 230 13.66 -23.86 3.83
CA ASP A 230 12.23 -24.19 3.89
C ASP A 230 11.36 -23.36 4.85
N GLN A 231 11.94 -22.41 5.57
CA GLN A 231 11.21 -21.43 6.38
C GLN A 231 10.78 -20.24 5.53
N VAL A 232 9.51 -19.85 5.60
CA VAL A 232 9.00 -18.61 4.98
C VAL A 232 9.56 -17.40 5.73
N TYR A 233 10.17 -16.47 5.01
CA TYR A 233 10.61 -15.18 5.54
C TYR A 233 9.72 -14.04 5.09
N TRP A 234 9.11 -14.12 3.91
CA TRP A 234 8.11 -13.15 3.50
C TRP A 234 7.24 -13.74 2.40
N THR A 235 6.07 -13.14 2.24
CA THR A 235 5.09 -13.50 1.22
C THR A 235 4.50 -12.23 0.63
N TRP A 236 4.10 -12.32 -0.63
CA TRP A 236 3.44 -11.22 -1.34
C TRP A 236 2.18 -11.74 -2.01
N HIS A 237 1.12 -10.94 -1.94
CA HIS A 237 -0.14 -11.20 -2.62
C HIS A 237 -0.07 -10.70 -4.07
N VAL A 238 -0.33 -11.56 -5.03
CA VAL A 238 -0.50 -11.25 -6.45
C VAL A 238 -1.99 -11.28 -6.74
N TRP A 239 -2.53 -10.14 -7.12
CA TRP A 239 -3.95 -9.95 -7.44
C TRP A 239 -4.10 -9.74 -8.95
N VAL A 240 -4.62 -10.76 -9.62
CA VAL A 240 -4.81 -10.79 -11.07
C VAL A 240 -6.25 -10.41 -11.38
N THR A 241 -6.46 -9.23 -11.95
CA THR A 241 -7.79 -8.64 -12.18
C THR A 241 -7.69 -7.52 -13.21
N ASP A 242 -8.82 -7.11 -13.80
CA ASP A 242 -8.96 -5.80 -14.44
C ASP A 242 -8.62 -4.66 -13.47
N ASP A 243 -8.28 -3.48 -14.00
CA ASP A 243 -7.67 -2.40 -13.20
C ASP A 243 -8.63 -1.82 -12.13
N PRO A 244 -8.43 -2.12 -10.83
CA PRO A 244 -9.34 -1.67 -9.77
C PRO A 244 -9.16 -0.18 -9.43
N THR A 245 -8.20 0.50 -10.07
CA THR A 245 -7.83 1.89 -9.79
C THR A 245 -8.60 2.91 -10.62
N VAL A 246 -9.34 2.48 -11.65
CA VAL A 246 -9.93 3.40 -12.64
C VAL A 246 -11.28 3.96 -12.19
N ASN A 247 -12.20 3.12 -11.71
CA ASN A 247 -13.61 3.47 -11.49
C ASN A 247 -14.01 3.61 -10.02
N GLY A 248 -13.04 3.68 -9.12
CA GLY A 248 -13.35 3.79 -7.70
C GLY A 248 -13.85 5.18 -7.30
N SER A 249 -14.59 5.20 -6.18
CA SER A 249 -15.21 6.40 -5.63
C SER A 249 -14.19 7.49 -5.33
N THR A 250 -14.60 8.75 -5.44
CA THR A 250 -13.85 9.93 -4.97
C THR A 250 -14.43 10.51 -3.68
N TYR A 251 -15.39 9.81 -3.07
CA TYR A 251 -16.03 10.24 -1.84
C TYR A 251 -14.99 10.48 -0.76
N ARG A 252 -15.12 11.61 -0.08
CA ARG A 252 -14.30 12.03 1.05
C ARG A 252 -15.11 13.03 1.85
N LEU A 253 -14.71 13.25 3.09
CA LEU A 253 -15.38 14.18 3.99
C LEU A 253 -14.91 15.64 3.79
N GLY A 254 -13.88 15.85 2.96
CA GLY A 254 -13.46 17.15 2.48
C GLY A 254 -12.51 17.88 3.43
N PHE A 255 -12.17 17.27 4.56
CA PHE A 255 -11.24 17.79 5.55
C PHE A 255 -9.87 17.10 5.53
N GLU A 256 -9.73 16.03 4.74
CA GLU A 256 -8.52 15.21 4.71
C GLU A 256 -7.34 16.04 4.21
N LYS A 257 -6.23 15.93 4.92
CA LYS A 257 -4.99 16.63 4.64
C LYS A 257 -3.90 15.64 4.28
N ASP A 258 -3.02 15.99 3.35
CA ASP A 258 -1.84 15.22 3.00
C ASP A 258 -0.81 15.21 4.16
N LYS A 259 0.31 14.51 3.95
CA LYS A 259 1.40 14.43 4.94
C LYS A 259 2.00 15.80 5.31
N ASN A 260 1.78 16.84 4.50
CA ASN A 260 2.25 18.20 4.71
C ASN A 260 1.17 19.11 5.33
N GLY A 261 -0.04 18.58 5.59
CA GLY A 261 -1.15 19.34 6.14
C GLY A 261 -1.97 20.11 5.10
N LEU A 262 -1.74 19.87 3.80
CA LEU A 262 -2.48 20.49 2.71
C LEU A 262 -3.75 19.70 2.40
N SER A 263 -4.87 20.36 2.10
CA SER A 263 -6.09 19.65 1.72
C SER A 263 -5.84 18.73 0.54
N VAL A 264 -6.19 17.45 0.68
CA VAL A 264 -6.16 16.49 -0.43
C VAL A 264 -7.18 16.94 -1.48
N THR A 265 -6.92 16.76 -2.75
CA THR A 265 -7.87 17.08 -3.84
C THR A 265 -8.11 15.90 -4.78
N ASP A 266 -7.21 14.93 -4.76
CA ASP A 266 -7.15 13.74 -5.61
C ASP A 266 -7.48 12.44 -4.86
N TRP A 267 -8.31 12.54 -3.81
CA TRP A 267 -8.72 11.38 -3.01
C TRP A 267 -9.46 10.36 -3.87
N LYS A 268 -9.07 9.08 -3.73
CA LYS A 268 -9.66 7.99 -4.50
C LYS A 268 -9.68 6.68 -3.71
N TRP A 269 -10.72 5.90 -3.96
CA TRP A 269 -10.89 4.53 -3.50
C TRP A 269 -10.64 3.56 -4.64
N MET A 270 -10.29 2.30 -4.35
CA MET A 270 -10.42 1.26 -5.36
C MET A 270 -11.91 1.01 -5.62
N ASP A 271 -12.25 0.53 -6.81
CA ASP A 271 -13.64 0.21 -7.18
C ASP A 271 -14.19 -1.04 -6.46
N ARG A 272 -13.30 -1.81 -5.80
CA ARG A 272 -13.61 -3.06 -5.12
C ARG A 272 -12.67 -3.34 -3.95
N ASN A 273 -13.01 -4.35 -3.16
CA ASN A 273 -12.19 -4.83 -2.06
C ASN A 273 -10.88 -5.48 -2.56
N LEU A 274 -9.83 -5.42 -1.75
CA LEU A 274 -8.54 -6.04 -2.06
C LEU A 274 -8.71 -7.56 -2.26
N GLY A 275 -8.32 -8.03 -3.45
CA GLY A 275 -8.43 -9.44 -3.85
C GLY A 275 -9.77 -9.83 -4.48
N ALA A 276 -10.70 -8.89 -4.66
CA ALA A 276 -11.94 -9.15 -5.39
C ALA A 276 -11.69 -9.17 -6.91
N THR A 277 -12.28 -10.10 -7.66
CA THR A 277 -12.17 -10.09 -9.13
C THR A 277 -13.41 -9.51 -9.79
N SER A 278 -14.35 -8.95 -9.01
CA SER A 278 -15.52 -8.25 -9.52
C SER A 278 -15.80 -7.01 -8.67
N ALA A 279 -16.11 -5.89 -9.33
CA ALA A 279 -16.62 -4.67 -8.67
C ALA A 279 -18.15 -4.67 -8.54
N ASN A 280 -18.85 -5.60 -9.19
CA ASN A 280 -20.30 -5.60 -9.24
C ASN A 280 -20.89 -6.30 -8.01
N PHE A 281 -21.86 -5.66 -7.37
CA PHE A 281 -22.62 -6.27 -6.26
C PHE A 281 -23.87 -7.02 -6.72
N LEU A 282 -24.24 -6.90 -8.00
CA LEU A 282 -25.40 -7.50 -8.62
C LEU A 282 -25.02 -8.08 -9.99
N GLY A 283 -25.79 -9.05 -10.48
CA GLY A 283 -25.57 -9.65 -11.80
C GLY A 283 -24.45 -10.69 -11.81
N ASN A 284 -23.77 -10.86 -12.95
CA ASN A 284 -22.74 -11.88 -13.11
C ASN A 284 -21.54 -11.62 -12.18
N ASP A 285 -20.99 -12.72 -11.63
CA ASP A 285 -19.82 -12.71 -10.74
C ASP A 285 -19.94 -11.83 -9.48
N TRP A 286 -21.15 -11.46 -9.07
CA TRP A 286 -21.39 -10.65 -7.86
C TRP A 286 -20.80 -11.29 -6.60
N HIS A 287 -20.74 -12.62 -6.55
CA HIS A 287 -20.21 -13.41 -5.45
C HIS A 287 -18.68 -13.28 -5.28
N LYS A 288 -17.98 -12.75 -6.30
CA LYS A 288 -16.54 -12.45 -6.31
C LYS A 288 -16.20 -11.02 -5.85
N SER A 289 -17.20 -10.22 -5.46
CA SER A 289 -17.02 -8.84 -4.96
C SER A 289 -16.46 -8.72 -3.54
N GLN A 290 -16.37 -9.83 -2.82
CA GLN A 290 -16.02 -9.83 -1.39
C GLN A 290 -14.54 -9.52 -1.14
N GLY A 291 -13.66 -10.02 -2.03
CA GLY A 291 -12.22 -9.99 -1.84
C GLY A 291 -11.72 -10.97 -0.79
N LEU A 292 -10.49 -10.73 -0.33
CA LEU A 292 -9.81 -11.55 0.68
C LEU A 292 -10.01 -10.97 2.08
N HIS A 293 -9.85 -11.82 3.09
CA HIS A 293 -9.89 -11.42 4.49
C HIS A 293 -8.49 -11.24 5.07
N TYR A 294 -8.38 -10.38 6.08
CA TYR A 294 -7.13 -10.10 6.76
C TYR A 294 -7.40 -10.00 8.26
N GLN A 295 -6.55 -10.62 9.08
CA GLN A 295 -6.57 -10.33 10.51
C GLN A 295 -5.91 -8.96 10.72
N TRP A 296 -6.53 -8.10 11.54
CA TRP A 296 -6.05 -6.74 11.81
C TRP A 296 -4.53 -6.73 12.06
N GLY A 297 -3.80 -5.98 11.25
CA GLY A 297 -2.36 -5.83 11.36
C GLY A 297 -1.49 -6.86 10.63
N ARG A 298 -2.08 -7.83 9.93
CA ARG A 298 -1.35 -8.75 9.05
C ARG A 298 -1.32 -8.26 7.62
N LYS A 299 -0.22 -8.57 6.92
CA LYS A 299 -0.10 -8.37 5.48
C LYS A 299 -0.66 -9.52 4.64
N ASP A 300 -0.80 -10.70 5.24
CA ASP A 300 -1.12 -11.93 4.53
C ASP A 300 -2.63 -12.14 4.42
N PRO A 301 -3.14 -12.42 3.22
CA PRO A 301 -4.56 -12.69 3.03
C PRO A 301 -4.97 -14.10 3.47
N PHE A 302 -6.23 -14.19 3.86
CA PHE A 302 -7.01 -15.41 4.04
C PHE A 302 -8.11 -15.42 2.98
N PRO A 303 -8.40 -16.58 2.37
CA PRO A 303 -9.55 -16.65 1.49
C PRO A 303 -10.86 -16.62 2.28
N ALA A 304 -11.98 -16.36 1.59
CA ALA A 304 -13.28 -16.22 2.23
C ALA A 304 -13.90 -17.55 2.69
N PHE A 305 -13.40 -18.68 2.17
CA PHE A 305 -13.91 -20.06 2.33
C PHE A 305 -15.35 -20.28 1.88
N GLY A 306 -16.19 -19.25 1.81
CA GLY A 306 -17.51 -19.27 1.21
C GLY A 306 -17.76 -17.96 0.48
N HIS A 307 -18.27 -18.06 -0.73
CA HIS A 307 -18.84 -16.94 -1.43
C HIS A 307 -20.26 -16.66 -0.92
N LYS A 308 -20.79 -15.46 -1.18
CA LYS A 308 -22.15 -15.06 -0.74
C LYS A 308 -23.25 -15.91 -1.36
N ASP A 309 -22.98 -16.60 -2.47
CA ASP A 309 -23.89 -17.53 -3.13
C ASP A 309 -23.76 -18.98 -2.61
N GLY A 310 -22.93 -19.21 -1.61
CA GLY A 310 -22.67 -20.53 -1.04
C GLY A 310 -21.66 -21.38 -1.81
N THR A 311 -21.14 -20.90 -2.96
CA THR A 311 -20.00 -21.55 -3.61
C THR A 311 -18.76 -21.42 -2.71
N MET A 312 -17.83 -22.36 -2.79
CA MET A 312 -16.73 -22.41 -1.83
C MET A 312 -15.44 -21.96 -2.47
N TYR A 313 -14.67 -21.24 -1.67
CA TYR A 313 -13.38 -20.74 -2.06
C TYR A 313 -12.33 -21.78 -1.68
N GLU A 314 -11.65 -22.33 -2.69
CA GLU A 314 -10.57 -23.30 -2.51
C GLU A 314 -9.23 -22.66 -2.82
N ILE A 315 -8.17 -23.14 -2.19
CA ILE A 315 -6.81 -22.73 -2.54
C ILE A 315 -5.91 -23.95 -2.68
N SER A 316 -4.91 -23.83 -3.55
CA SER A 316 -3.93 -24.87 -3.84
C SER A 316 -2.53 -24.30 -3.98
N GLY A 317 -1.50 -25.05 -3.61
CA GLY A 317 -0.11 -24.64 -3.74
C GLY A 317 0.83 -25.48 -2.88
N GLU A 318 1.91 -24.88 -2.42
CA GLU A 318 2.89 -25.53 -1.53
C GLU A 318 2.29 -26.00 -0.21
N ILE A 319 1.21 -25.37 0.24
CA ILE A 319 0.46 -25.77 1.44
C ILE A 319 -0.53 -26.92 1.19
N GLY A 320 -0.49 -27.53 0.01
CA GLY A 320 -1.46 -28.52 -0.44
C GLY A 320 -2.79 -27.88 -0.83
N ASN A 321 -3.85 -28.68 -0.81
CA ASN A 321 -5.20 -28.23 -1.13
C ASN A 321 -5.96 -27.92 0.17
N MET A 322 -6.42 -26.67 0.31
CA MET A 322 -7.29 -26.25 1.40
C MET A 322 -8.67 -25.90 0.87
N ARG A 323 -9.69 -26.37 1.58
CA ARG A 323 -11.10 -26.26 1.18
C ARG A 323 -11.96 -25.93 2.38
N ASN A 324 -13.14 -25.37 2.11
CA ASN A 324 -14.18 -25.26 3.14
C ASN A 324 -14.55 -26.66 3.65
N GLN A 325 -14.72 -26.79 4.97
CA GLN A 325 -15.13 -28.05 5.58
C GLN A 325 -16.47 -28.56 5.03
N TYR A 326 -17.37 -27.71 4.56
CA TYR A 326 -18.67 -28.12 4.02
C TYR A 326 -18.65 -28.42 2.51
N ALA A 327 -17.47 -28.61 1.92
CA ALA A 327 -17.37 -28.88 0.49
C ALA A 327 -17.95 -30.21 0.03
N VAL A 328 -18.82 -30.13 -0.99
CA VAL A 328 -19.55 -31.26 -1.58
C VAL A 328 -18.61 -32.33 -2.15
N TYR A 329 -17.38 -31.96 -2.53
CA TYR A 329 -16.37 -32.88 -3.04
C TYR A 329 -15.18 -33.04 -2.07
N ARG A 330 -15.34 -33.91 -1.08
CA ARG A 330 -14.27 -34.35 -0.15
C ARG A 330 -13.53 -35.59 -0.65
N THR A 331 -12.94 -35.56 -1.84
CA THR A 331 -12.10 -36.66 -2.33
C THR A 331 -10.61 -36.36 -2.09
N GLY A 332 -10.03 -36.95 -1.03
CA GLY A 332 -8.60 -36.83 -0.67
C GLY A 332 -8.33 -36.15 0.69
N SER A 333 -7.05 -35.96 1.05
CA SER A 333 -6.64 -35.24 2.28
C SER A 333 -6.83 -33.74 2.12
N THR A 334 -8.05 -33.25 2.32
CA THR A 334 -8.37 -31.83 2.33
C THR A 334 -8.11 -31.25 3.72
N SER A 335 -7.30 -30.20 3.82
CA SER A 335 -7.07 -29.50 5.09
C SER A 335 -8.01 -28.31 5.23
N SER A 336 -8.57 -28.11 6.43
CA SER A 336 -9.19 -26.82 6.79
C SER A 336 -8.11 -25.78 7.03
N LEU A 337 -8.49 -24.50 7.13
CA LEU A 337 -7.56 -23.50 7.64
C LEU A 337 -6.96 -23.94 8.97
N PRO A 338 -5.64 -23.87 9.13
CA PRO A 338 -5.02 -24.04 10.42
C PRO A 338 -5.36 -22.84 11.30
N VAL A 339 -5.98 -23.12 12.44
CA VAL A 339 -6.22 -22.14 13.50
C VAL A 339 -5.27 -22.44 14.65
N LYS A 340 -4.61 -21.41 15.17
CA LYS A 340 -3.66 -21.51 16.29
C LYS A 340 -4.10 -20.58 17.41
N TYR A 341 -4.07 -21.07 18.63
CA TYR A 341 -4.26 -20.26 19.82
C TYR A 341 -3.01 -19.43 20.10
N ARG A 342 -3.20 -18.17 20.50
CA ARG A 342 -2.11 -17.35 21.04
C ARG A 342 -1.53 -17.99 22.30
N GLY A 343 -0.23 -17.85 22.51
CA GLY A 343 0.45 -18.28 23.72
C GLY A 343 0.82 -19.75 23.68
N ASN A 344 0.93 -20.37 24.86
CA ASN A 344 1.34 -21.78 25.02
C ASN A 344 0.31 -22.61 25.81
N LEU A 345 -0.89 -22.07 26.03
CA LEU A 345 -1.91 -22.70 26.87
C LEU A 345 -2.39 -24.05 26.30
N TYR A 346 -2.44 -24.18 24.98
CA TYR A 346 -2.97 -25.37 24.29
C TYR A 346 -1.85 -26.16 23.60
N PRO A 347 -1.46 -27.36 24.07
CA PRO A 347 -0.21 -28.00 23.66
C PRO A 347 0.00 -28.28 22.16
N GLN A 348 -1.07 -28.52 21.38
CA GLN A 348 -0.94 -28.97 19.98
C GLN A 348 -1.24 -27.89 18.93
N ASP A 349 -1.90 -26.80 19.30
CA ASP A 349 -2.37 -25.79 18.36
C ASP A 349 -2.14 -24.38 18.87
N ASN A 350 -0.87 -24.05 19.12
CA ASN A 350 -0.51 -22.74 19.64
C ASN A 350 0.65 -22.09 18.88
N THR A 351 0.80 -20.77 19.05
CA THR A 351 1.91 -20.01 18.47
C THR A 351 3.19 -20.10 19.32
N GLY A 352 3.05 -20.36 20.62
CA GLY A 352 4.13 -20.32 21.60
C GLY A 352 4.42 -18.92 22.16
N TYR A 353 3.73 -17.89 21.64
CA TYR A 353 4.02 -16.48 21.92
C TYR A 353 2.81 -15.74 22.46
N ASP A 354 2.99 -14.99 23.55
CA ASP A 354 2.01 -14.03 24.07
C ASP A 354 2.32 -12.57 23.68
N THR A 355 3.53 -12.35 23.14
CA THR A 355 4.04 -11.03 22.78
C THR A 355 3.57 -10.61 21.39
N PRO A 356 3.38 -9.29 21.15
CA PRO A 356 3.12 -8.77 19.81
C PRO A 356 4.16 -9.22 18.78
N SER A 357 5.45 -9.08 19.11
CA SER A 357 6.53 -9.39 18.17
C SER A 357 6.62 -10.88 17.85
N GLY A 358 6.49 -11.76 18.84
CA GLY A 358 6.48 -13.21 18.64
C GLY A 358 5.33 -13.65 17.73
N ASN A 359 4.11 -13.17 17.97
CA ASN A 359 2.95 -13.50 17.14
C ASN A 359 3.03 -12.91 15.73
N ILE A 360 3.51 -11.66 15.56
CA ILE A 360 3.69 -11.05 14.24
C ILE A 360 4.73 -11.82 13.43
N ARG A 361 5.89 -12.16 14.01
CA ARG A 361 6.91 -12.98 13.36
C ARG A 361 6.42 -14.38 13.02
N TYR A 362 5.71 -15.04 13.95
CA TYR A 362 5.07 -16.33 13.70
C TYR A 362 4.12 -16.24 12.50
N SER A 363 3.33 -15.16 12.41
CA SER A 363 2.36 -14.94 11.34
C SER A 363 3.01 -14.74 9.97
N VAL A 364 4.20 -14.12 9.92
CA VAL A 364 5.01 -13.97 8.69
C VAL A 364 5.58 -15.32 8.26
N GLN A 365 6.02 -16.12 9.24
CA GLN A 365 6.58 -17.46 9.02
C GLN A 365 5.50 -18.50 8.69
N ASN A 366 4.24 -18.24 9.05
CA ASN A 366 3.09 -19.11 8.83
C ASN A 366 1.90 -18.31 8.27
N PRO A 367 1.96 -17.88 6.99
CA PRO A 367 1.01 -16.92 6.43
C PRO A 367 -0.47 -17.34 6.50
N ILE A 368 -0.79 -18.64 6.38
CA ILE A 368 -2.18 -19.11 6.45
C ILE A 368 -2.64 -19.54 7.86
N HIS A 369 -1.78 -19.48 8.89
CA HIS A 369 -2.20 -19.82 10.25
C HIS A 369 -3.04 -18.68 10.83
N MET A 370 -4.34 -18.87 10.98
CA MET A 370 -5.20 -17.90 11.65
C MET A 370 -4.94 -17.98 13.15
N ILE A 371 -4.56 -16.86 13.77
CA ILE A 371 -4.28 -16.85 15.21
C ILE A 371 -5.50 -16.33 15.95
N ILE A 372 -5.92 -17.00 17.03
CA ILE A 372 -7.04 -16.57 17.87
C ILE A 372 -6.60 -16.50 19.33
N PRO A 373 -7.11 -15.54 20.13
CA PRO A 373 -6.87 -15.56 21.56
C PRO A 373 -7.57 -16.78 22.21
N PRO A 374 -7.00 -17.35 23.27
CA PRO A 374 -7.75 -18.21 24.18
C PRO A 374 -9.05 -17.55 24.65
N LEU A 375 -10.08 -18.37 24.86
CA LEU A 375 -11.41 -17.89 25.25
C LEU A 375 -11.95 -18.73 26.41
N TYR A 376 -12.32 -18.05 27.49
CA TYR A 376 -12.91 -18.66 28.68
C TYR A 376 -14.42 -18.43 28.71
N VAL A 377 -15.13 -19.26 29.47
CA VAL A 377 -16.57 -19.12 29.70
C VAL A 377 -16.81 -19.11 31.20
N ARG A 378 -17.56 -18.11 31.68
CA ARG A 378 -17.94 -17.98 33.09
C ARG A 378 -19.46 -17.84 33.22
N LYS A 379 -20.11 -18.81 33.85
CA LYS A 379 -21.55 -18.71 34.15
C LYS A 379 -21.80 -17.81 35.35
N TYR A 380 -23.04 -17.41 35.52
CA TYR A 380 -23.46 -16.64 36.69
C TYR A 380 -23.16 -17.43 37.97
N ASN A 381 -22.53 -16.77 38.96
CA ASN A 381 -22.02 -17.33 40.22
C ASN A 381 -20.81 -18.27 40.11
N GLU A 382 -20.16 -18.40 38.96
CA GLU A 382 -18.88 -19.11 38.85
C GLU A 382 -17.70 -18.14 38.98
N THR A 383 -16.63 -18.61 39.62
CA THR A 383 -15.32 -17.93 39.58
C THR A 383 -14.42 -18.67 38.60
N VAL A 384 -13.90 -17.96 37.62
CA VAL A 384 -13.00 -18.48 36.60
C VAL A 384 -11.75 -17.61 36.58
N ASN A 385 -10.57 -18.22 36.73
CA ASN A 385 -9.31 -17.56 36.44
C ASN A 385 -9.06 -17.64 34.93
N ASN A 386 -9.28 -16.54 34.22
CA ASN A 386 -9.09 -16.45 32.78
C ASN A 386 -7.62 -16.20 32.39
N ASN A 387 -6.68 -16.10 33.33
CA ASN A 387 -5.27 -15.82 33.05
C ASN A 387 -5.06 -14.55 32.19
N GLY A 388 -5.93 -13.55 32.34
CA GLY A 388 -5.91 -12.33 31.54
C GLY A 388 -6.41 -12.48 30.09
N GLU A 389 -7.02 -13.61 29.73
CA GLU A 389 -7.56 -13.92 28.40
C GLU A 389 -9.02 -13.48 28.23
N ASP A 390 -9.49 -13.45 27.00
CA ASP A 390 -10.89 -13.10 26.69
C ASP A 390 -11.88 -14.07 27.34
N MET A 391 -13.08 -13.57 27.68
CA MET A 391 -14.09 -14.36 28.37
C MET A 391 -15.53 -14.05 27.92
N PHE A 392 -16.34 -15.09 27.70
CA PHE A 392 -17.79 -14.96 27.66
C PHE A 392 -18.36 -15.10 29.07
N VAL A 393 -19.13 -14.11 29.50
CA VAL A 393 -19.67 -14.03 30.85
C VAL A 393 -21.20 -14.01 30.81
N GLN A 394 -21.80 -14.77 31.71
CA GLN A 394 -23.24 -14.71 31.97
C GLN A 394 -23.55 -13.81 33.17
N ASN A 395 -24.46 -12.84 32.99
CA ASN A 395 -24.95 -11.99 34.09
C ASN A 395 -26.06 -12.67 34.92
N SER A 396 -26.57 -11.98 35.95
CA SER A 396 -27.65 -12.49 36.83
C SER A 396 -28.95 -12.80 36.10
N ALA A 397 -29.24 -12.10 35.01
CA ALA A 397 -30.38 -12.33 34.13
C ALA A 397 -30.15 -13.44 33.07
N LYS A 398 -29.05 -14.21 33.19
CA LYS A 398 -28.65 -15.28 32.27
C LYS A 398 -28.29 -14.83 30.85
N ILE A 399 -28.06 -13.53 30.65
CA ILE A 399 -27.61 -12.95 29.38
C ILE A 399 -26.09 -13.08 29.26
N TRP A 400 -25.63 -13.53 28.09
CA TRP A 400 -24.22 -13.66 27.75
C TRP A 400 -23.67 -12.37 27.15
N TYR A 401 -22.48 -11.97 27.57
CA TYR A 401 -21.73 -10.85 26.99
C TYR A 401 -20.23 -11.19 26.92
N HIS A 402 -19.52 -10.51 26.02
CA HIS A 402 -18.11 -10.76 25.77
C HIS A 402 -17.23 -9.74 26.50
N GLN A 403 -16.26 -10.19 27.29
CA GLN A 403 -15.23 -9.39 27.90
C GLN A 403 -13.92 -9.58 27.12
N ARG A 404 -13.51 -8.53 26.40
CA ARG A 404 -12.28 -8.52 25.59
C ARG A 404 -11.15 -7.88 26.37
N TYR A 405 -10.09 -8.63 26.61
CA TYR A 405 -8.87 -8.19 27.27
C TYR A 405 -7.66 -8.21 26.34
N THR A 406 -7.76 -8.94 25.23
CA THR A 406 -6.61 -9.31 24.40
C THR A 406 -6.85 -9.04 22.91
N THR A 407 -5.81 -9.24 22.11
CA THR A 407 -5.90 -9.35 20.65
C THR A 407 -5.37 -10.72 20.22
N TRP A 408 -5.47 -11.03 18.92
CA TRP A 408 -4.88 -12.25 18.38
C TRP A 408 -3.36 -12.31 18.56
N PHE A 409 -2.67 -11.17 18.71
CA PHE A 409 -1.21 -11.09 18.82
C PHE A 409 -0.70 -10.61 20.17
N SER A 410 -1.57 -10.15 21.08
CA SER A 410 -1.16 -9.54 22.34
C SER A 410 -2.09 -9.94 23.49
N LYS A 411 -1.52 -10.12 24.69
CA LYS A 411 -2.29 -10.20 25.95
C LYS A 411 -2.89 -8.86 26.40
N GLN A 412 -2.63 -7.79 25.68
CA GLN A 412 -3.18 -6.46 25.95
C GLN A 412 -4.03 -6.01 24.77
N LYS A 413 -5.27 -5.63 25.04
CA LYS A 413 -6.20 -5.06 24.06
C LYS A 413 -5.66 -3.78 23.41
N TYR A 414 -4.98 -2.96 24.22
CA TYR A 414 -4.39 -1.68 23.80
C TYR A 414 -2.88 -1.70 24.03
N ARG A 415 -2.14 -0.92 23.23
CA ARG A 415 -0.70 -0.69 23.44
C ARG A 415 -0.46 0.08 24.74
N ASN A 416 -1.34 1.03 25.03
CA ASN A 416 -1.39 1.74 26.30
C ASN A 416 -2.84 1.78 26.77
N GLU A 417 -3.10 1.29 27.97
CA GLU A 417 -4.43 1.24 28.57
C GLU A 417 -4.49 2.10 29.83
N PHE A 418 -5.53 2.91 29.93
CA PHE A 418 -5.86 3.78 31.05
C PHE A 418 -7.26 3.46 31.53
N SER A 419 -7.36 2.65 32.59
CA SER A 419 -8.62 2.10 33.10
C SER A 419 -9.62 3.18 33.56
N THR A 420 -9.14 4.35 33.97
CA THR A 420 -9.97 5.47 34.44
C THR A 420 -10.34 6.46 33.36
N ASP A 421 -9.70 6.40 32.19
CA ASP A 421 -9.88 7.39 31.11
C ASP A 421 -9.59 6.76 29.75
N ALA A 422 -10.63 6.16 29.15
CA ALA A 422 -10.51 5.48 27.87
C ALA A 422 -10.05 6.41 26.73
N SER A 423 -10.24 7.73 26.85
CA SER A 423 -9.79 8.71 25.83
C SER A 423 -8.26 8.74 25.66
N LYS A 424 -7.52 8.26 26.67
CA LYS A 424 -6.05 8.17 26.65
C LYS A 424 -5.53 6.85 26.13
N ASN A 425 -6.41 5.88 25.87
CA ASN A 425 -6.00 4.59 25.33
C ASN A 425 -5.33 4.76 23.97
N VAL A 426 -4.36 3.90 23.69
CA VAL A 426 -3.68 3.83 22.39
C VAL A 426 -3.83 2.42 21.86
N ALA A 427 -4.60 2.27 20.77
CA ALA A 427 -4.75 1.02 20.06
C ALA A 427 -3.46 0.62 19.33
N TRP A 428 -3.38 -0.65 18.98
CA TRP A 428 -2.28 -1.17 18.18
C TRP A 428 -2.41 -0.72 16.73
N ASP A 429 -1.55 0.21 16.33
CA ASP A 429 -1.49 0.71 14.96
C ASP A 429 -0.56 -0.13 14.08
N LEU A 430 -1.10 -1.22 13.54
CA LEU A 430 -0.34 -2.12 12.69
C LEU A 430 -0.48 -1.81 11.20
N TRP A 431 -1.53 -1.11 10.75
CA TRP A 431 -1.72 -0.75 9.33
C TRP A 431 -1.41 0.72 9.01
N GLY A 432 -1.24 1.58 10.01
CA GLY A 432 -0.76 2.96 9.86
C GLY A 432 -1.89 4.00 9.91
N ASP A 433 -2.80 3.89 10.86
CA ASP A 433 -3.85 4.86 11.17
C ASP A 433 -3.32 6.31 11.27
N THR A 434 -4.14 7.29 10.88
CA THR A 434 -3.77 8.73 10.91
C THR A 434 -3.34 9.21 12.28
N ARG A 435 -3.87 8.61 13.36
CA ARG A 435 -3.60 9.00 14.74
C ARG A 435 -2.69 8.05 15.50
N GLY A 436 -2.14 7.05 14.84
CA GLY A 436 -1.28 6.07 15.48
C GLY A 436 -2.01 5.31 16.60
N GLY A 437 -3.31 5.03 16.41
CA GLY A 437 -4.14 4.29 17.36
C GLY A 437 -4.71 5.13 18.53
N LYS A 438 -4.42 6.44 18.57
CA LYS A 438 -5.09 7.35 19.50
C LYS A 438 -6.52 7.62 19.05
N ILE A 439 -7.35 8.09 19.98
CA ILE A 439 -8.74 8.48 19.69
C ILE A 439 -8.78 9.53 18.60
N SER A 440 -9.68 9.40 17.63
CA SER A 440 -10.01 10.48 16.70
C SER A 440 -11.38 11.04 17.02
N ASP A 441 -11.53 12.35 16.79
CA ASP A 441 -12.80 13.03 16.93
C ASP A 441 -12.76 14.27 16.03
N LEU A 442 -13.63 14.30 15.03
CA LEU A 442 -13.73 15.39 14.07
C LEU A 442 -14.45 16.62 14.61
N ASN A 443 -15.25 16.46 15.68
CA ASN A 443 -16.02 17.53 16.30
C ASN A 443 -15.25 18.22 17.43
N ASN A 444 -14.27 17.54 18.03
CA ASN A 444 -13.38 18.15 19.00
C ASN A 444 -12.28 18.97 18.31
N ALA A 445 -12.25 20.29 18.53
CA ALA A 445 -11.33 21.21 17.85
C ALA A 445 -9.84 20.84 17.99
N GLN A 446 -9.42 20.28 19.14
CA GLN A 446 -8.04 19.88 19.38
C GLN A 446 -7.69 18.56 18.68
N LEU A 447 -8.63 17.61 18.69
CA LEU A 447 -8.46 16.29 18.09
C LEU A 447 -8.67 16.30 16.58
N ALA A 448 -9.50 17.20 16.07
CA ALA A 448 -9.89 17.26 14.67
C ALA A 448 -8.70 17.52 13.75
N GLU A 449 -7.79 18.43 14.10
CA GLU A 449 -6.63 18.74 13.26
C GLU A 449 -5.69 17.54 13.09
N GLU A 450 -5.50 16.73 14.13
CA GLU A 450 -4.70 15.50 14.06
C GLU A 450 -5.45 14.39 13.32
N SER A 451 -6.77 14.26 13.55
CA SER A 451 -7.63 13.27 12.90
C SER A 451 -7.72 13.45 11.38
N LYS A 452 -7.53 14.68 10.91
CA LYS A 452 -7.59 15.06 9.48
C LYS A 452 -6.32 14.73 8.70
N ARG A 453 -5.19 14.50 9.35
CA ARG A 453 -3.88 14.39 8.69
C ARG A 453 -3.58 12.98 8.23
N TYR A 454 -3.15 12.84 6.98
CA TYR A 454 -2.70 11.58 6.42
C TYR A 454 -1.42 11.09 7.13
N ALA A 455 -1.46 9.84 7.62
CA ALA A 455 -0.28 9.10 8.03
C ALA A 455 0.25 8.24 6.87
N MET A 456 1.55 7.97 6.85
CA MET A 456 2.07 6.97 5.93
C MET A 456 1.56 5.58 6.31
N LYS A 457 1.28 4.73 5.30
CA LYS A 457 0.99 3.32 5.55
C LYS A 457 2.15 2.65 6.29
N SER A 458 1.81 1.71 7.15
CA SER A 458 2.81 0.89 7.84
C SER A 458 3.47 -0.13 6.88
N PRO A 459 4.59 -0.75 7.29
CA PRO A 459 5.16 -1.90 6.59
C PRO A 459 4.24 -3.13 6.48
N TYR A 460 3.24 -3.27 7.35
CA TYR A 460 2.34 -4.43 7.44
C TYR A 460 1.01 -4.24 6.70
N ASP A 461 0.75 -3.03 6.20
CA ASP A 461 -0.44 -2.74 5.41
C ASP A 461 -0.48 -3.62 4.13
N PRO A 462 -1.58 -4.36 3.89
CA PRO A 462 -1.66 -5.33 2.80
C PRO A 462 -1.83 -4.69 1.42
N CYS A 463 -2.18 -3.40 1.33
CA CYS A 463 -2.57 -2.80 0.05
C CYS A 463 -1.40 -2.64 -0.93
N PRO A 464 -1.70 -2.56 -2.24
CA PRO A 464 -0.69 -2.34 -3.27
C PRO A 464 0.02 -0.99 -3.12
N CYS A 465 1.03 -0.76 -3.96
CA CYS A 465 1.70 0.53 -4.03
C CYS A 465 0.68 1.66 -4.31
N ASN A 466 0.86 2.83 -3.71
CA ASN A 466 -0.05 3.99 -3.74
C ASN A 466 -1.42 3.79 -3.06
N TRP A 467 -1.71 2.60 -2.54
CA TRP A 467 -2.94 2.30 -1.80
C TRP A 467 -2.62 1.97 -0.34
N ARG A 468 -3.59 2.19 0.53
CA ARG A 468 -3.50 1.86 1.96
C ARG A 468 -4.86 1.50 2.52
N VAL A 469 -4.86 0.78 3.63
CA VAL A 469 -6.07 0.53 4.39
C VAL A 469 -6.58 1.87 4.94
N PRO A 470 -7.89 2.11 4.87
CA PRO A 470 -8.49 3.33 5.40
C PRO A 470 -8.22 3.42 6.90
N SER A 471 -8.01 4.64 7.37
CA SER A 471 -7.89 4.87 8.81
C SER A 471 -9.25 4.62 9.46
N TYR A 472 -9.25 3.76 10.47
CA TYR A 472 -10.40 3.56 11.33
C TYR A 472 -10.23 4.53 12.50
N TYR A 473 -11.04 5.57 12.53
CA TYR A 473 -10.83 6.73 13.40
C TYR A 473 -11.33 6.47 14.85
N ASP A 474 -11.73 5.25 15.20
CA ASP A 474 -12.19 4.92 16.55
C ASP A 474 -11.27 3.92 17.29
N ASN A 475 -11.02 4.17 18.57
CA ASN A 475 -10.35 3.24 19.47
C ASN A 475 -11.17 2.92 20.74
N ILE A 476 -12.35 3.53 20.90
CA ILE A 476 -13.19 3.41 22.11
C ILE A 476 -14.59 3.00 21.69
N GLY A 477 -15.12 1.94 22.29
CA GLY A 477 -16.54 1.57 22.18
C GLY A 477 -17.52 2.58 22.80
N SER A 478 -17.19 3.87 22.86
CA SER A 478 -18.04 4.99 23.33
C SER A 478 -18.70 5.73 22.17
N HIS A 479 -18.19 5.56 20.94
CA HIS A 479 -18.73 6.18 19.73
C HIS A 479 -19.42 5.15 18.82
N SER A 480 -19.93 4.04 19.38
CA SER A 480 -20.59 2.97 18.60
C SER A 480 -21.78 3.45 17.75
N ASN A 481 -22.21 4.70 17.94
CA ASN A 481 -23.34 5.32 17.27
C ASN A 481 -22.93 6.59 16.49
N ASP A 482 -21.66 6.99 16.53
CA ASP A 482 -21.19 8.26 15.95
C ASP A 482 -20.35 8.02 14.68
N ASN A 483 -20.93 8.41 13.56
CA ASN A 483 -20.32 8.38 12.23
C ASN A 483 -19.02 9.20 12.12
N ASN A 484 -18.73 10.06 13.10
CA ASN A 484 -17.57 10.95 13.10
C ASN A 484 -16.22 10.22 13.26
N ALA A 485 -16.24 8.92 13.59
CA ALA A 485 -15.05 8.08 13.71
C ALA A 485 -14.91 7.03 12.58
N SER A 486 -15.78 7.11 11.55
CA SER A 486 -15.69 6.27 10.36
C SER A 486 -15.11 7.09 9.20
N PRO A 487 -14.21 6.51 8.36
CA PRO A 487 -13.82 7.14 7.09
C PRO A 487 -14.98 7.30 6.12
N TRP A 488 -16.13 6.68 6.43
CA TRP A 488 -17.34 6.65 5.63
C TRP A 488 -18.51 7.40 6.26
N GLY A 489 -18.35 7.89 7.49
CA GLY A 489 -19.47 8.46 8.23
C GLY A 489 -19.65 9.95 7.97
N ARG A 490 -20.90 10.40 7.92
CA ARG A 490 -21.24 11.83 7.85
C ARG A 490 -20.84 12.56 9.13
N ILE A 491 -20.43 13.82 8.96
CA ILE A 491 -20.21 14.75 10.08
C ILE A 491 -21.59 15.11 10.68
N GLY A 492 -21.88 14.62 11.89
CA GLY A 492 -22.94 15.15 12.76
C GLY A 492 -24.41 14.83 12.44
N GLY A 493 -24.79 13.55 12.43
CA GLY A 493 -26.21 13.13 12.32
C GLY A 493 -26.81 12.66 13.64
N VAL A 494 -27.47 13.53 14.42
CA VAL A 494 -28.25 13.12 15.63
C VAL A 494 -29.57 12.43 15.25
N ASN A 495 -29.84 12.22 13.95
CA ASN A 495 -31.06 11.62 13.41
C ASN A 495 -30.75 10.76 12.16
N ASP A 496 -29.58 10.13 12.08
CA ASP A 496 -29.32 9.20 10.97
C ASP A 496 -30.29 8.02 11.09
N VAL A 497 -31.19 7.91 10.10
CA VAL A 497 -32.27 6.92 10.04
C VAL A 497 -31.78 5.54 9.60
N ASP A 498 -30.47 5.37 9.39
CA ASP A 498 -29.89 4.06 9.07
C ASP A 498 -29.55 3.30 10.35
N THR A 499 -30.59 2.87 11.05
CA THR A 499 -30.48 1.64 11.83
C THR A 499 -30.21 0.51 10.84
N PHE A 500 -28.95 0.10 10.67
CA PHE A 500 -28.67 -1.26 10.24
C PHE A 500 -29.17 -2.19 11.36
N THR A 501 -30.47 -2.49 11.36
CA THR A 501 -31.05 -3.59 12.12
C THR A 501 -30.57 -4.87 11.46
N SER A 502 -29.34 -5.30 11.73
CA SER A 502 -28.98 -6.69 11.55
C SER A 502 -29.57 -7.48 12.72
N ASP A 503 -30.89 -7.63 12.72
CA ASP A 503 -31.53 -8.77 13.39
C ASP A 503 -31.47 -9.93 12.38
N PRO A 504 -30.67 -10.98 12.64
CA PRO A 504 -30.55 -12.12 11.73
C PRO A 504 -31.82 -13.00 11.67
N ALA A 505 -32.92 -12.60 12.33
CA ALA A 505 -34.17 -13.35 12.34
C ALA A 505 -35.15 -13.01 11.20
N SER A 506 -34.82 -12.10 10.27
CA SER A 506 -35.69 -11.83 9.11
C SER A 506 -34.90 -11.61 7.81
N SER A 507 -34.48 -12.71 7.20
CA SER A 507 -34.25 -12.81 5.75
C SER A 507 -34.37 -14.26 5.30
#